data_AF-A0A369J9E9-F1
#
_entry.id   AF-A0A369J9E9-F1
#
_cell.length_a   1.000
_cell.length_b   1.000
_cell.length_c   1.000
_cell.angle_alpha   90.00
_cell.angle_beta   90.00
_cell.angle_gamma   90.00
#
_symmetry.space_group_name_H-M   'P 1'
#
loop_
_entity.id
_entity.type
_entity.pdbx_description
1 polymer ?
#
loop_
_entity_poly.entity_id
_entity_poly.type
_entity_poly.pdbx_seq_one_letter_code
_entity_poly.pdbx_strand_id
1 'polypeptide(L)'
;MSLKIAPERVHMLSKKSRDLARDTFIFQPSPVRLWCGLNQNLSPVTSNIFQRWMRLINPNLPPFELCPITLQKYGVLHYSASPSGEPIPPQSTKRLPPGDYAWVSPNPNFMEPFTLVFFYHSYAAMKRQSEETDWPVSKEYLSQYDIAPAIETSVIMRDNRCFITGSTSETTELEVTWIVPPVWNFDTARTCVPESDQDHSSHIVPANAVLMRKDLIPAFQDNAFGVDVDDNYRIVAFRDFGLNASLIPVGSLAPSRQAEHPQPGPGAEFLREHFRKCLTVHLPGGDIWDDYSLGEVQATFREVGLSDSDDEVEPMDSPKWKTVLGNEIREWYLRSVVDPNHLESDDLPEA
;
A
#
# COMPACT_ATOMS: atom_id res chain seq x y z
N MET A 1 -19.66 -27.46 -10.71
CA MET A 1 -18.74 -26.35 -10.42
C MET A 1 -19.42 -25.51 -9.35
N SER A 2 -19.15 -25.77 -8.08
CA SER A 2 -19.82 -25.07 -6.97
C SER A 2 -19.21 -23.68 -6.82
N LEU A 3 -20.01 -22.64 -7.03
CA LEU A 3 -19.68 -21.27 -6.65
C LEU A 3 -19.43 -21.25 -5.14
N LYS A 4 -18.16 -21.17 -4.75
CA LYS A 4 -17.81 -20.79 -3.37
C LYS A 4 -18.26 -19.33 -3.23
N ILE A 5 -19.39 -19.11 -2.57
CA ILE A 5 -19.79 -17.79 -2.12
C ILE A 5 -18.67 -17.33 -1.18
N ALA A 6 -17.98 -16.26 -1.56
CA ALA A 6 -16.98 -15.65 -0.67
C ALA A 6 -17.71 -15.26 0.62
N PRO A 7 -17.14 -15.55 1.81
CA PRO A 7 -17.75 -15.13 3.06
C PRO A 7 -18.03 -13.62 2.99
N GLU A 8 -19.23 -13.24 3.41
CA GLU A 8 -19.67 -11.85 3.41
C GLU A 8 -18.73 -11.02 4.28
N ARG A 9 -18.15 -9.97 3.70
CA ARG A 9 -17.17 -9.12 4.39
C ARG A 9 -17.89 -8.22 5.37
N VAL A 10 -17.54 -8.34 6.65
CA VAL A 10 -18.18 -7.57 7.74
C VAL A 10 -17.69 -6.13 7.79
N HIS A 11 -16.43 -5.89 7.46
CA HIS A 11 -15.82 -4.56 7.54
C HIS A 11 -15.93 -3.80 6.21
N MET A 12 -16.16 -2.50 6.32
CA MET A 12 -16.14 -1.59 5.19
C MET A 12 -14.70 -1.26 4.79
N LEU A 13 -14.47 -1.15 3.49
CA LEU A 13 -13.16 -0.82 2.93
C LEU A 13 -13.17 0.57 2.37
N SER A 14 -12.08 1.32 2.46
CA SER A 14 -11.94 2.57 1.71
C SER A 14 -11.90 2.36 0.21
N LYS A 15 -12.04 3.46 -0.54
CA LYS A 15 -11.86 3.52 -1.99
C LYS A 15 -10.53 2.92 -2.39
N LYS A 16 -9.44 3.26 -1.69
CA LYS A 16 -8.10 2.69 -1.95
C LYS A 16 -8.10 1.17 -1.92
N SER A 17 -8.68 0.56 -0.89
CA SER A 17 -8.74 -0.90 -0.78
C SER A 17 -9.56 -1.56 -1.88
N ARG A 18 -10.68 -0.94 -2.28
CA ARG A 18 -11.55 -1.43 -3.37
C ARG A 18 -10.85 -1.31 -4.72
N ASP A 19 -10.22 -0.17 -5.01
CA ASP A 19 -9.50 0.08 -6.27
C ASP A 19 -8.31 -0.87 -6.44
N LEU A 20 -7.64 -1.25 -5.34
CA LEU A 20 -6.56 -2.24 -5.33
C LEU A 20 -7.07 -3.70 -5.31
N ALA A 21 -8.39 -3.90 -5.25
CA ALA A 21 -9.05 -5.20 -5.14
C ALA A 21 -8.42 -6.08 -4.05
N ARG A 22 -8.14 -5.49 -2.88
CA ARG A 22 -7.52 -6.22 -1.76
C ARG A 22 -8.46 -7.32 -1.27
N ASP A 23 -7.85 -8.45 -0.90
CA ASP A 23 -8.55 -9.65 -0.42
C ASP A 23 -7.93 -10.24 0.85
N THR A 24 -6.82 -9.65 1.30
CA THR A 24 -6.14 -10.01 2.55
C THR A 24 -5.89 -8.76 3.36
N PHE A 25 -6.32 -8.76 4.61
CA PHE A 25 -6.38 -7.57 5.45
C PHE A 25 -5.70 -7.86 6.79
N ILE A 26 -4.85 -6.94 7.23
CA ILE A 26 -4.10 -7.08 8.48
C ILE A 26 -4.50 -5.94 9.41
N PHE A 27 -5.08 -6.30 10.54
CA PHE A 27 -5.64 -5.41 11.54
C PHE A 27 -4.72 -5.28 12.76
N GLN A 28 -4.71 -4.09 13.35
CA GLN A 28 -4.34 -3.93 14.76
C GLN A 28 -5.37 -4.64 15.64
N PRO A 29 -4.98 -5.33 16.72
CA PRO A 29 -5.94 -6.03 17.57
C PRO A 29 -6.71 -5.10 18.52
N SER A 30 -6.14 -3.97 18.94
CA SER A 30 -6.80 -3.03 19.86
C SER A 30 -6.19 -1.62 19.75
N PRO A 31 -7.00 -0.58 19.43
CA PRO A 31 -8.32 -0.70 18.80
C PRO A 31 -8.23 -1.47 17.47
N VAL A 32 -9.31 -2.12 17.05
CA VAL A 32 -9.32 -2.86 15.78
C VAL A 32 -9.39 -1.87 14.62
N ARG A 33 -8.28 -1.76 13.91
CA ARG A 33 -8.14 -0.89 12.74
C ARG A 33 -7.38 -1.61 11.65
N LEU A 34 -7.82 -1.48 10.40
CA LEU A 34 -7.12 -2.03 9.26
C LEU A 34 -5.83 -1.23 9.03
N TRP A 35 -4.68 -1.87 9.28
CA TRP A 35 -3.36 -1.26 9.06
C TRP A 35 -2.94 -1.34 7.60
N CYS A 36 -3.15 -2.49 6.97
CA CYS A 36 -2.77 -2.69 5.59
C CYS A 36 -3.54 -3.82 4.92
N GLY A 37 -3.48 -3.86 3.60
CA GLY A 37 -3.98 -5.01 2.87
C GLY A 37 -3.25 -5.31 1.57
N LEU A 38 -3.49 -6.50 1.06
CA LEU A 38 -2.83 -7.11 -0.08
C LEU A 38 -3.88 -7.67 -1.04
N ASN A 39 -3.48 -7.84 -2.31
CA ASN A 39 -4.22 -8.60 -3.30
C ASN A 39 -3.45 -9.88 -3.63
N GLN A 40 -3.86 -11.00 -3.03
CA GLN A 40 -3.19 -12.30 -3.20
C GLN A 40 -3.34 -12.86 -4.61
N ASN A 41 -4.29 -12.36 -5.40
CA ASN A 41 -4.45 -12.77 -6.80
C ASN A 41 -3.39 -12.14 -7.70
N LEU A 42 -3.00 -10.89 -7.42
CA LEU A 42 -1.94 -10.20 -8.16
C LEU A 42 -0.54 -10.63 -7.71
N SER A 43 -0.30 -10.62 -6.40
CA SER A 43 1.02 -10.91 -5.83
C SER A 43 0.87 -11.85 -4.64
N PRO A 44 0.84 -13.17 -4.88
CA PRO A 44 0.83 -14.16 -3.81
C PRO A 44 1.99 -13.96 -2.85
N VAL A 45 1.68 -13.87 -1.56
CA VAL A 45 2.69 -13.79 -0.50
C VAL A 45 2.52 -14.91 0.52
N THR A 46 3.64 -15.21 1.18
CA THR A 46 3.69 -16.07 2.36
C THR A 46 3.88 -15.20 3.59
N SER A 47 3.71 -15.76 4.79
CA SER A 47 4.03 -15.03 6.03
C SER A 47 5.49 -14.55 6.00
N ASN A 48 6.43 -15.40 5.57
CA ASN A 48 7.85 -15.05 5.48
C ASN A 48 8.12 -13.86 4.56
N ILE A 49 7.52 -13.84 3.37
CA ILE A 49 7.67 -12.72 2.43
C ILE A 49 7.10 -11.44 3.03
N PHE A 50 5.88 -11.51 3.60
CA PHE A 50 5.24 -10.35 4.22
C PHE A 50 6.07 -9.78 5.38
N GLN A 51 6.60 -10.65 6.25
CA GLN A 51 7.49 -10.27 7.35
C GLN A 51 8.73 -9.51 6.86
N ARG A 52 9.35 -10.00 5.78
CA ARG A 52 10.50 -9.34 5.15
C ARG A 52 10.12 -7.98 4.57
N TRP A 53 8.99 -7.89 3.87
CA TRP A 53 8.48 -6.63 3.33
C TRP A 53 8.21 -5.61 4.43
N MET A 54 7.62 -6.02 5.56
CA MET A 54 7.38 -5.12 6.69
C MET A 54 8.68 -4.63 7.33
N ARG A 55 9.71 -5.49 7.43
CA ARG A 55 11.05 -5.07 7.88
C ARG A 55 11.77 -4.15 6.89
N LEU A 56 11.48 -4.29 5.60
CA LEU A 56 12.01 -3.38 4.59
C LEU A 56 11.42 -1.97 4.77
N ILE A 57 10.13 -1.87 5.11
CA ILE A 57 9.49 -0.58 5.45
C ILE A 57 10.01 -0.04 6.79
N ASN A 58 10.08 -0.90 7.81
CA ASN A 58 10.51 -0.54 9.16
C ASN A 58 11.56 -1.54 9.68
N PRO A 59 12.86 -1.23 9.58
CA PRO A 59 13.92 -2.15 10.01
C PRO A 59 13.92 -2.48 11.51
N ASN A 60 13.28 -1.65 12.34
CA ASN A 60 13.21 -1.83 13.79
C ASN A 60 11.96 -2.58 14.24
N LEU A 61 11.18 -3.09 13.28
CA LEU A 61 9.95 -3.82 13.53
C LEU A 61 10.23 -5.07 14.39
N PRO A 62 9.60 -5.22 15.57
CA PRO A 62 9.75 -6.41 16.37
C PRO A 62 9.14 -7.62 15.63
N PRO A 63 9.51 -8.85 16.03
CA PRO A 63 8.80 -10.04 15.59
C PRO A 63 7.30 -9.91 15.86
N PHE A 64 6.50 -10.44 14.95
CA PHE A 64 5.06 -10.52 15.06
C PHE A 64 4.56 -11.78 14.37
N GLU A 65 3.37 -12.23 14.69
CA GLU A 65 2.68 -13.33 14.02
C GLU A 65 1.40 -12.81 13.38
N LEU A 66 0.95 -13.50 12.32
CA LEU A 66 -0.35 -13.25 11.73
C LEU A 66 -1.34 -14.26 12.28
N CYS A 67 -2.38 -13.81 12.96
CA CYS A 67 -3.42 -14.68 13.49
C CYS A 67 -4.70 -14.51 12.66
N PRO A 68 -5.27 -15.55 12.04
CA PRO A 68 -6.58 -15.46 11.41
C PRO A 68 -7.63 -14.97 12.42
N ILE A 69 -8.46 -14.02 12.02
CA ILE A 69 -9.51 -13.47 12.88
C ILE A 69 -10.89 -13.54 12.21
N THR A 70 -11.92 -13.45 13.04
CA THR A 70 -13.28 -13.12 12.63
C THR A 70 -13.61 -11.75 13.21
N LEU A 71 -14.09 -10.87 12.35
CA LEU A 71 -14.54 -9.54 12.73
C LEU A 71 -16.03 -9.56 13.02
N GLN A 72 -16.41 -8.86 14.07
CA GLN A 72 -17.79 -8.58 14.42
C GLN A 72 -17.96 -7.07 14.53
N LYS A 73 -18.95 -6.52 13.83
CA LYS A 73 -19.32 -5.11 13.95
C LYS A 73 -20.00 -4.89 15.31
N TYR A 74 -19.52 -3.92 16.08
CA TYR A 74 -20.15 -3.51 17.35
C TYR A 74 -20.61 -2.06 17.34
N GLY A 75 -20.04 -1.21 16.49
CA GLY A 75 -20.46 0.18 16.32
C GLY A 75 -20.46 0.62 14.86
N VAL A 76 -20.77 1.90 14.61
CA VAL A 76 -20.63 2.51 13.28
C VAL A 76 -19.16 2.55 12.91
N LEU A 77 -18.77 1.80 11.89
CA LEU A 77 -17.37 1.67 11.43
C LEU A 77 -16.40 1.12 12.49
N HIS A 78 -16.91 0.46 13.54
CA HIS A 78 -16.12 -0.12 14.62
C HIS A 78 -16.32 -1.63 14.72
N TYR A 79 -15.22 -2.35 14.93
CA TYR A 79 -15.18 -3.81 14.86
C TYR A 79 -14.43 -4.42 16.05
N SER A 80 -14.89 -5.55 16.54
CA SER A 80 -14.16 -6.38 17.49
C SER A 80 -13.59 -7.57 16.74
N ALA A 81 -12.36 -7.98 17.09
CA ALA A 81 -11.68 -9.11 16.48
C ALA A 81 -11.61 -10.27 17.48
N SER A 82 -11.96 -11.46 17.02
CA SER A 82 -11.73 -12.71 17.76
C SER A 82 -10.87 -13.66 16.92
N PRO A 83 -9.88 -14.36 17.51
CA PRO A 83 -9.11 -15.38 16.79
C PRO A 83 -10.03 -16.45 16.18
N SER A 84 -9.80 -16.78 14.91
CA SER A 84 -10.55 -17.79 14.16
C SER A 84 -9.70 -18.99 13.76
N GLY A 85 -8.40 -18.97 14.06
CA GLY A 85 -7.48 -20.06 13.79
C GLY A 85 -6.13 -19.86 14.48
N GLU A 86 -5.24 -20.85 14.30
CA GLU A 86 -3.90 -20.83 14.86
C GLU A 86 -3.05 -19.70 14.25
N PRO A 87 -2.18 -19.05 15.05
CA PRO A 87 -1.19 -18.12 14.53
C PRO A 87 -0.31 -18.74 13.44
N ILE A 88 -0.06 -17.97 12.38
CA ILE A 88 0.80 -18.36 11.27
C ILE A 88 2.24 -17.96 11.61
N PRO A 89 3.17 -18.93 11.68
CA PRO A 89 4.55 -18.62 12.04
C PRO A 89 5.20 -17.63 11.06
N PRO A 90 6.08 -16.73 11.52
CA PRO A 90 6.74 -15.73 10.68
C PRO A 90 7.51 -16.34 9.51
N GLN A 91 8.10 -17.52 9.70
CA GLN A 91 8.91 -18.24 8.72
C GLN A 91 8.08 -19.12 7.76
N SER A 92 6.75 -19.11 7.87
CA SER A 92 5.89 -19.94 7.02
C SER A 92 6.08 -19.63 5.54
N THR A 93 6.39 -20.66 4.76
CA THR A 93 6.49 -20.62 3.30
C THR A 93 5.19 -21.00 2.60
N LYS A 94 4.15 -21.34 3.38
CA LYS A 94 2.82 -21.58 2.82
C LYS A 94 2.23 -20.26 2.36
N ARG A 95 1.56 -20.28 1.21
CA ARG A 95 0.82 -19.13 0.70
C ARG A 95 -0.21 -18.70 1.74
N LEU A 96 -0.25 -17.40 2.03
CA LEU A 96 -1.24 -16.80 2.90
C LEU A 96 -2.60 -16.79 2.17
N PRO A 97 -3.64 -17.46 2.70
CA PRO A 97 -4.94 -17.41 2.06
C PRO A 97 -5.58 -16.01 2.19
N PRO A 98 -6.44 -15.60 1.23
CA PRO A 98 -7.29 -14.42 1.41
C PRO A 98 -8.09 -14.49 2.72
N GLY A 99 -8.25 -13.36 3.40
CA GLY A 99 -8.96 -13.25 4.67
C GLY A 99 -8.45 -12.14 5.59
N ASP A 100 -8.99 -12.14 6.81
CA ASP A 100 -8.70 -11.15 7.84
C ASP A 100 -7.72 -11.72 8.87
N TYR A 101 -6.70 -10.94 9.20
CA TYR A 101 -5.63 -11.33 10.12
C TYR A 101 -5.41 -10.23 11.15
N ALA A 102 -5.18 -10.61 12.40
CA ALA A 102 -4.60 -9.72 13.40
C ALA A 102 -3.09 -9.77 13.35
N TRP A 103 -2.48 -8.59 13.52
CA TRP A 103 -1.07 -8.45 13.84
C TRP A 103 -0.85 -8.70 15.34
N VAL A 104 -0.23 -9.82 15.69
CA VAL A 104 0.03 -10.17 17.09
C VAL A 104 1.53 -10.00 17.36
N SER A 105 1.89 -9.02 18.18
CA SER A 105 3.28 -8.84 18.64
C SER A 105 3.40 -9.19 20.12
N PRO A 106 4.48 -9.85 20.54
CA PRO A 106 4.77 -10.04 21.96
C PRO A 106 5.10 -8.73 22.68
N ASN A 107 5.38 -7.64 21.95
CA ASN A 107 5.61 -6.32 22.52
C ASN A 107 4.30 -5.50 22.51
N PRO A 108 3.62 -5.33 23.66
CA PRO A 108 2.37 -4.58 23.73
C PRO A 108 2.58 -3.07 23.51
N ASN A 109 3.82 -2.57 23.60
CA ASN A 109 4.14 -1.16 23.44
C ASN A 109 4.55 -0.80 22.00
N PHE A 110 4.52 -1.76 21.06
CA PHE A 110 4.91 -1.48 19.69
C PHE A 110 3.83 -0.65 18.99
N MET A 111 4.17 0.59 18.65
CA MET A 111 3.32 1.45 17.83
C MET A 111 3.55 1.15 16.34
N GLU A 112 2.44 1.02 15.62
CA GLU A 112 2.24 0.88 14.17
C GLU A 112 3.47 0.64 13.25
N PRO A 113 3.45 -0.39 12.38
CA PRO A 113 4.57 -0.74 11.50
C PRO A 113 4.97 0.38 10.53
N PHE A 114 4.08 1.34 10.25
CA PHE A 114 4.25 2.37 9.23
C PHE A 114 4.70 3.74 9.75
N THR A 115 5.06 3.84 11.03
CA THR A 115 5.50 5.08 11.70
C THR A 115 6.69 5.83 11.05
N LEU A 116 7.47 5.18 10.18
CA LEU A 116 8.61 5.79 9.47
C LEU A 116 8.28 6.23 8.03
N VAL A 117 7.02 6.14 7.61
CA VAL A 117 6.60 6.54 6.26
C VAL A 117 6.10 7.98 6.28
N PHE A 118 6.93 8.90 5.80
CA PHE A 118 6.54 10.31 5.69
C PHE A 118 5.53 10.54 4.55
N PHE A 119 5.66 9.81 3.45
CA PHE A 119 4.84 10.01 2.25
C PHE A 119 4.28 8.69 1.70
N TYR A 120 2.96 8.51 1.81
CA TYR A 120 2.22 7.40 1.18
C TYR A 120 1.91 7.60 -0.32
N HIS A 121 2.56 8.59 -0.95
CA HIS A 121 2.37 8.98 -2.35
C HIS A 121 3.41 8.33 -3.25
N SER A 122 3.03 7.92 -4.46
CA SER A 122 3.99 7.46 -5.48
C SER A 122 4.92 8.58 -5.92
N TYR A 123 6.05 8.26 -6.57
CA TYR A 123 6.93 9.29 -7.13
C TYR A 123 6.20 10.19 -8.13
N ALA A 124 5.35 9.61 -8.98
CA ALA A 124 4.51 10.36 -9.90
C ALA A 124 3.52 11.30 -9.17
N ALA A 125 2.90 10.84 -8.08
CA ALA A 125 1.99 11.66 -7.27
C ALA A 125 2.73 12.78 -6.52
N MET A 126 3.90 12.49 -5.94
CA MET A 126 4.73 13.51 -5.28
C MET A 126 5.21 14.57 -6.27
N LYS A 127 5.62 14.17 -7.48
CA LYS A 127 5.98 15.11 -8.55
C LYS A 127 4.82 16.04 -8.88
N ARG A 128 3.63 15.49 -9.13
CA ARG A 128 2.42 16.27 -9.44
C ARG A 128 2.07 17.22 -8.30
N GLN A 129 2.13 16.74 -7.06
CA GLN A 129 1.84 17.56 -5.89
C GLN A 129 2.82 18.73 -5.76
N SER A 130 4.11 18.51 -5.99
CA SER A 130 5.11 19.57 -6.04
C SER A 130 4.86 20.55 -7.18
N GLU A 131 4.51 20.06 -8.38
CA GLU A 131 4.14 20.89 -9.53
C GLU A 131 2.91 21.77 -9.26
N GLU A 132 1.99 21.34 -8.40
CA GLU A 132 0.77 22.08 -8.04
C GLU A 132 0.99 23.01 -6.84
N THR A 133 1.62 22.51 -5.78
CA THR A 133 1.60 23.11 -4.43
C THR A 133 2.97 23.57 -3.91
N ASP A 134 4.06 23.30 -4.64
CA ASP A 134 5.44 23.57 -4.21
C ASP A 134 5.87 22.76 -2.96
N TRP A 135 5.20 21.61 -2.73
CA TRP A 135 5.43 20.69 -1.61
C TRP A 135 5.29 19.23 -2.10
N PRO A 136 6.08 18.25 -1.61
CA PRO A 136 7.04 18.35 -0.49
C PRO A 136 8.34 19.06 -0.81
N VAL A 137 8.65 19.24 -2.10
CA VAL A 137 9.78 20.08 -2.56
C VAL A 137 9.29 21.18 -3.49
N SER A 138 10.07 22.25 -3.57
CA SER A 138 9.82 23.33 -4.52
C SER A 138 10.03 22.89 -5.97
N LYS A 139 9.26 23.47 -6.89
CA LYS A 139 9.28 23.20 -8.33
C LYS A 139 10.65 23.40 -8.95
N GLU A 140 11.46 24.30 -8.40
CA GLU A 140 12.83 24.55 -8.88
C GLU A 140 13.72 23.31 -8.79
N TYR A 141 13.51 22.48 -7.76
CA TYR A 141 14.25 21.23 -7.56
C TYR A 141 13.76 20.08 -8.45
N LEU A 142 12.61 20.21 -9.12
CA LEU A 142 12.11 19.17 -10.02
C LEU A 142 13.00 19.00 -11.26
N SER A 143 13.87 19.95 -11.59
CA SER A 143 14.90 19.78 -12.63
C SER A 143 15.84 18.59 -12.36
N GLN A 144 15.98 18.15 -11.10
CA GLN A 144 16.75 16.95 -10.76
C GLN A 144 16.08 15.63 -11.21
N TYR A 145 14.84 15.67 -11.69
CA TYR A 145 14.24 14.53 -12.39
C TYR A 145 14.87 14.28 -13.76
N ASP A 146 15.47 15.30 -14.38
CA ASP A 146 16.05 15.17 -15.71
C ASP A 146 17.34 14.33 -15.62
N ILE A 147 17.46 13.35 -16.51
CA ILE A 147 18.65 12.49 -16.56
C ILE A 147 19.73 13.20 -17.38
N ALA A 148 20.87 13.47 -16.76
CA ALA A 148 22.00 14.06 -17.45
C ALA A 148 22.49 13.14 -18.59
N PRO A 149 22.87 13.67 -19.78
CA PRO A 149 23.27 12.86 -20.93
C PRO A 149 24.43 11.87 -20.65
N ALA A 150 25.34 12.23 -19.74
CA ALA A 150 26.43 11.36 -19.33
C ALA A 150 25.94 10.11 -18.55
N ILE A 151 24.90 10.27 -17.72
CA ILE A 151 24.26 9.16 -17.01
C ILE A 151 23.50 8.28 -17.99
N GLU A 152 22.70 8.89 -18.87
CA GLU A 152 21.96 8.18 -19.92
C GLU A 152 22.89 7.31 -20.78
N THR A 153 23.98 7.91 -21.29
CA THR A 153 24.99 7.20 -22.08
C THR A 153 25.60 6.04 -21.29
N SER A 154 25.91 6.25 -20.01
CA SER A 154 26.47 5.20 -19.14
C SER A 154 25.49 4.04 -18.92
N VAL A 155 24.20 4.33 -18.75
CA VAL A 155 23.15 3.31 -18.59
C VAL A 155 22.94 2.53 -19.88
N ILE A 156 22.89 3.20 -21.05
CA ILE A 156 22.75 2.52 -22.35
C ILE A 156 23.97 1.65 -22.69
N MET A 157 25.17 2.07 -22.27
CA MET A 157 26.37 1.23 -22.43
C MET A 157 26.36 0.01 -21.49
N ARG A 158 25.81 0.17 -20.27
CA ARG A 158 25.68 -0.91 -19.28
C ARG A 158 24.58 -1.90 -19.66
N ASP A 159 23.43 -1.38 -20.09
CA ASP A 159 22.21 -2.10 -20.35
C ASP A 159 21.89 -2.01 -21.85
N ASN A 160 21.80 -3.14 -22.54
CA ASN A 160 21.42 -3.17 -23.96
C ASN A 160 19.97 -3.63 -24.20
N ARG A 161 19.20 -3.78 -23.12
CA ARG A 161 17.82 -4.28 -23.13
C ARG A 161 17.05 -3.74 -21.93
N CYS A 162 15.74 -3.72 -22.03
CA CYS A 162 14.84 -3.41 -20.92
C CYS A 162 15.12 -4.33 -19.72
N PHE A 163 15.36 -3.75 -18.56
CA PHE A 163 15.63 -4.50 -17.34
C PHE A 163 14.46 -5.41 -16.92
N ILE A 164 13.22 -4.93 -17.10
CA ILE A 164 11.97 -5.58 -16.66
C ILE A 164 11.47 -6.64 -17.62
N THR A 165 11.63 -6.45 -18.94
CA THR A 165 11.04 -7.34 -19.96
C THR A 165 12.07 -8.06 -20.81
N GLY A 166 13.34 -7.65 -20.77
CA GLY A 166 14.40 -8.15 -21.66
C GLY A 166 14.29 -7.68 -23.11
N SER A 167 13.29 -6.85 -23.46
CA SER A 167 13.08 -6.32 -24.81
C SER A 167 14.25 -5.42 -25.26
N THR A 168 14.58 -5.45 -26.54
CA THR A 168 15.64 -4.61 -27.13
C THR A 168 15.04 -3.40 -27.85
N SER A 169 15.87 -2.40 -28.15
CA SER A 169 15.48 -1.21 -28.92
C SER A 169 15.00 -1.52 -30.35
N GLU A 170 15.32 -2.70 -30.87
CA GLU A 170 14.81 -3.20 -32.16
C GLU A 170 13.32 -3.57 -32.11
N THR A 171 12.82 -3.94 -30.93
CA THR A 171 11.46 -4.46 -30.75
C THR A 171 10.49 -3.46 -30.14
N THR A 172 11.00 -2.47 -29.41
CA THR A 172 10.20 -1.53 -28.62
C THR A 172 11.02 -0.30 -28.27
N GLU A 173 10.34 0.82 -28.00
CA GLU A 173 11.00 2.04 -27.57
C GLU A 173 11.49 1.89 -26.12
N LEU A 174 12.80 2.08 -25.93
CA LEU A 174 13.45 2.05 -24.64
C LEU A 174 13.89 3.46 -24.25
N GLU A 175 13.80 3.78 -22.96
CA GLU A 175 14.20 5.07 -22.40
C GLU A 175 14.82 4.85 -21.02
N VAL A 176 15.78 5.70 -20.66
CA VAL A 176 16.41 5.66 -19.33
C VAL A 176 15.50 6.40 -18.35
N THR A 177 15.27 5.81 -17.18
CA THR A 177 14.50 6.43 -16.10
C THR A 177 15.19 6.23 -14.75
N TRP A 178 15.00 7.16 -13.82
CA TRP A 178 15.47 6.99 -12.44
C TRP A 178 14.71 5.87 -11.73
N ILE A 179 15.41 5.08 -10.93
CA ILE A 179 14.83 4.09 -10.03
C ILE A 179 14.27 4.81 -8.80
N VAL A 180 15.11 5.58 -8.14
CA VAL A 180 14.72 6.55 -7.11
C VAL A 180 15.03 7.94 -7.65
N PRO A 181 14.03 8.77 -8.00
CA PRO A 181 14.32 10.13 -8.44
C PRO A 181 15.14 10.89 -7.39
N PRO A 182 16.30 11.51 -7.75
CA PRO A 182 17.23 12.08 -6.78
C PRO A 182 16.62 13.12 -5.83
N VAL A 183 15.63 13.87 -6.32
CA VAL A 183 14.91 14.89 -5.54
C VAL A 183 14.13 14.29 -4.35
N TRP A 184 13.88 12.98 -4.33
CA TRP A 184 13.20 12.28 -3.24
C TRP A 184 14.15 11.47 -2.34
N ASN A 185 15.46 11.75 -2.37
CA ASN A 185 16.42 11.05 -1.52
C ASN A 185 16.06 11.11 -0.02
N PHE A 186 15.41 12.18 0.45
CA PHE A 186 14.93 12.33 1.83
C PHE A 186 13.89 11.27 2.24
N ASP A 187 13.19 10.67 1.27
CA ASP A 187 12.17 9.64 1.51
C ASP A 187 12.77 8.23 1.42
N THR A 188 14.10 8.09 1.31
CA THR A 188 14.79 6.79 1.32
C THR A 188 15.01 6.28 2.75
N ALA A 189 15.00 4.96 2.92
CA ALA A 189 15.40 4.35 4.19
C ALA A 189 16.93 4.40 4.35
N ARG A 190 17.41 3.97 5.53
CA ARG A 190 18.83 3.94 5.93
C ARG A 190 19.77 3.14 4.99
N THR A 191 19.25 2.47 3.96
CA THR A 191 20.07 1.75 2.98
C THR A 191 20.83 2.70 2.05
N CYS A 192 20.34 3.93 1.89
CA CYS A 192 21.10 5.04 1.34
C CYS A 192 21.53 5.95 2.49
N VAL A 193 22.76 6.49 2.46
CA VAL A 193 23.20 7.46 3.47
C VAL A 193 22.29 8.69 3.33
N PRO A 194 21.54 9.10 4.38
CA PRO A 194 20.80 10.35 4.33
C PRO A 194 21.80 11.48 4.13
N GLU A 195 21.83 12.04 2.94
CA GLU A 195 22.60 13.24 2.66
C GLU A 195 21.87 14.44 3.28
N SER A 196 22.60 15.52 3.59
CA SER A 196 21.94 16.80 3.91
C SER A 196 20.98 17.18 2.79
N ASP A 197 19.91 17.93 3.09
CA ASP A 197 18.85 18.36 2.15
C ASP A 197 19.31 19.05 0.84
N GLN A 198 20.62 19.26 0.66
CA GLN A 198 21.23 19.91 -0.49
C GLN A 198 22.22 19.03 -1.27
N ASP A 199 22.61 17.86 -0.76
CA ASP A 199 23.47 16.93 -1.47
C ASP A 199 22.61 15.76 -1.96
N HIS A 200 22.54 15.58 -3.27
CA HIS A 200 21.85 14.48 -3.93
C HIS A 200 22.84 13.62 -4.73
N SER A 201 24.15 13.87 -4.57
CA SER A 201 25.18 13.28 -5.43
C SER A 201 25.24 11.76 -5.34
N SER A 202 24.91 11.18 -4.18
CA SER A 202 24.78 9.72 -4.03
C SER A 202 23.69 9.10 -4.91
N HIS A 203 22.67 9.87 -5.29
CA HIS A 203 21.53 9.40 -6.08
C HIS A 203 21.68 9.74 -7.57
N ILE A 204 22.53 10.70 -7.94
CA ILE A 204 22.81 11.07 -9.34
C ILE A 204 23.95 10.17 -9.89
N VAL A 205 23.68 8.88 -10.00
CA VAL A 205 24.64 7.87 -10.45
C VAL A 205 24.00 6.89 -11.44
N PRO A 206 24.76 6.30 -12.39
CA PRO A 206 24.20 5.33 -13.33
C PRO A 206 23.55 4.12 -12.66
N ALA A 207 24.03 3.72 -11.48
CA ALA A 207 23.44 2.63 -10.69
C ALA A 207 21.98 2.89 -10.27
N ASN A 208 21.57 4.15 -10.11
CA ASN A 208 20.21 4.56 -9.75
C ASN A 208 19.30 4.79 -10.97
N ALA A 209 19.77 4.48 -12.18
CA ALA A 209 18.99 4.60 -13.39
C ALA A 209 18.86 3.24 -14.09
N VAL A 210 17.80 3.07 -14.85
CA VAL A 210 17.47 1.81 -15.52
C VAL A 210 17.00 2.05 -16.94
N LEU A 211 17.44 1.21 -17.88
CA LEU A 211 16.87 1.18 -19.22
C LEU A 211 15.56 0.37 -19.20
N MET A 212 14.46 1.00 -19.57
CA MET A 212 13.12 0.41 -19.50
C MET A 212 12.33 0.68 -20.78
N ARG A 213 11.34 -0.15 -21.08
CA ARG A 213 10.34 0.20 -22.08
C ARG A 213 9.62 1.48 -21.69
N LYS A 214 9.49 2.40 -22.65
CA LYS A 214 8.87 3.71 -22.42
C LYS A 214 7.44 3.63 -21.89
N ASP A 215 6.67 2.65 -22.36
CA ASP A 215 5.29 2.43 -21.94
C ASP A 215 5.14 1.90 -20.50
N LEU A 216 6.21 1.38 -19.89
CA LEU A 216 6.23 0.93 -18.49
C LEU A 216 6.65 2.04 -17.51
N ILE A 217 7.35 3.08 -17.99
CA ILE A 217 7.88 4.15 -17.14
C ILE A 217 6.78 4.82 -16.30
N PRO A 218 5.60 5.20 -16.84
CA PRO A 218 4.54 5.82 -16.03
C PRO A 218 4.10 4.94 -14.85
N ALA A 219 3.94 3.63 -15.08
CA ALA A 219 3.55 2.71 -14.02
C ALA A 219 4.67 2.47 -12.99
N PHE A 220 5.92 2.44 -13.45
CA PHE A 220 7.08 2.30 -12.58
C PHE A 220 7.26 3.53 -11.67
N GLN A 221 7.11 4.74 -12.22
CA GLN A 221 7.14 6.00 -11.46
C GLN A 221 5.89 6.18 -10.58
N ASP A 222 4.76 5.60 -10.95
CA ASP A 222 3.59 5.52 -10.07
C ASP A 222 3.69 4.41 -9.02
N ASN A 223 4.85 3.74 -8.92
CA ASN A 223 5.14 2.65 -7.99
C ASN A 223 4.17 1.46 -8.10
N ALA A 224 3.45 1.32 -9.21
CA ALA A 224 2.42 0.29 -9.40
C ALA A 224 2.98 -1.15 -9.46
N PHE A 225 4.28 -1.29 -9.70
CA PHE A 225 5.05 -2.52 -9.58
C PHE A 225 6.48 -2.20 -9.14
N GLY A 226 7.18 -3.18 -8.58
CA GLY A 226 8.59 -3.04 -8.19
C GLY A 226 9.34 -4.37 -8.28
N VAL A 227 10.64 -4.36 -7.95
CA VAL A 227 11.52 -5.53 -8.05
C VAL A 227 12.04 -5.91 -6.68
N ASP A 228 11.63 -7.09 -6.22
CA ASP A 228 12.06 -7.65 -4.96
C ASP A 228 13.43 -8.34 -5.12
N VAL A 229 14.50 -7.58 -4.92
CA VAL A 229 15.88 -8.07 -5.06
C VAL A 229 16.22 -9.21 -4.09
N ASP A 230 15.56 -9.25 -2.94
CA ASP A 230 15.78 -10.27 -1.90
C ASP A 230 14.90 -11.52 -2.12
N ASP A 231 13.99 -11.49 -3.10
CA ASP A 231 13.29 -12.66 -3.65
C ASP A 231 13.75 -12.93 -5.09
N ASN A 232 15.07 -12.97 -5.28
CA ASN A 232 15.70 -13.29 -6.57
C ASN A 232 15.29 -12.33 -7.71
N TYR A 233 15.13 -11.03 -7.43
CA TYR A 233 14.66 -10.03 -8.39
C TYR A 233 13.25 -10.33 -8.95
N ARG A 234 12.36 -10.90 -8.12
CA ARG A 234 10.97 -11.13 -8.50
C ARG A 234 10.26 -9.80 -8.77
N ILE A 235 9.56 -9.70 -9.89
CA ILE A 235 8.71 -8.55 -10.18
C ILE A 235 7.38 -8.71 -9.45
N VAL A 236 7.01 -7.70 -8.67
CA VAL A 236 5.81 -7.68 -7.83
C VAL A 236 4.90 -6.56 -8.30
N ALA A 237 3.66 -6.89 -8.63
CA ALA A 237 2.64 -5.93 -9.04
C ALA A 237 1.68 -5.62 -7.88
N PHE A 238 1.32 -4.35 -7.74
CA PHE A 238 0.40 -3.86 -6.71
C PHE A 238 -0.94 -3.37 -7.27
N ARG A 239 -1.03 -3.25 -8.59
CA ARG A 239 -2.26 -2.92 -9.32
C ARG A 239 -2.47 -3.90 -10.46
N ASP A 240 -3.72 -4.04 -10.87
CA ASP A 240 -4.05 -4.74 -12.10
C ASP A 240 -3.63 -3.88 -13.31
N PHE A 241 -2.92 -4.50 -14.24
CA PHE A 241 -2.48 -3.87 -15.49
C PHE A 241 -3.44 -4.14 -16.65
N GLY A 242 -4.52 -4.89 -16.41
CA GLY A 242 -5.53 -5.23 -17.42
C GLY A 242 -4.90 -5.85 -18.65
N LEU A 243 -5.17 -5.29 -19.83
CA LEU A 243 -4.59 -5.76 -21.10
C LEU A 243 -3.06 -5.67 -21.15
N ASN A 244 -2.46 -4.77 -20.36
CA ASN A 244 -1.01 -4.60 -20.26
C ASN A 244 -0.36 -5.58 -19.28
N ALA A 245 -1.12 -6.47 -18.62
CA ALA A 245 -0.56 -7.49 -17.73
C ALA A 245 0.44 -8.40 -18.45
N SER A 246 0.27 -8.62 -19.76
CA SER A 246 1.21 -9.38 -20.59
C SER A 246 2.59 -8.70 -20.76
N LEU A 247 2.68 -7.39 -20.52
CA LEU A 247 3.92 -6.63 -20.68
C LEU A 247 4.85 -6.78 -19.48
N ILE A 248 4.31 -7.12 -18.32
CA ILE A 248 5.07 -7.27 -17.08
C ILE A 248 5.06 -8.74 -16.70
N PRO A 249 6.23 -9.42 -16.64
CA PRO A 249 6.28 -10.82 -16.23
C PRO A 249 6.11 -10.94 -14.70
N VAL A 250 4.93 -10.58 -14.20
CA VAL A 250 4.58 -10.56 -12.77
C VAL A 250 4.81 -11.94 -12.15
N GLY A 251 5.44 -11.96 -10.96
CA GLY A 251 5.78 -13.20 -10.27
C GLY A 251 6.97 -13.95 -10.87
N SER A 252 7.51 -13.50 -11.99
CA SER A 252 8.75 -14.03 -12.58
C SER A 252 9.95 -13.18 -12.18
N LEU A 253 11.15 -13.74 -12.35
CA LEU A 253 12.39 -12.98 -12.19
C LEU A 253 12.53 -11.98 -13.32
N ALA A 254 13.13 -10.82 -13.04
CA ALA A 254 13.52 -9.89 -14.08
C ALA A 254 14.36 -10.63 -15.16
N PRO A 255 13.93 -10.67 -16.44
CA PRO A 255 14.57 -11.48 -17.48
C PRO A 255 16.06 -11.16 -17.68
N SER A 256 16.44 -9.90 -17.45
CA SER A 256 17.84 -9.45 -17.49
C SER A 256 18.77 -10.17 -16.50
N ARG A 257 18.22 -10.72 -15.41
CA ARG A 257 18.96 -11.49 -14.39
C ARG A 257 18.95 -13.00 -14.65
N GLN A 258 18.13 -13.49 -15.59
CA GLN A 258 18.07 -14.91 -15.97
C GLN A 258 19.08 -15.30 -17.06
N ALA A 259 19.78 -14.34 -17.66
CA ALA A 259 20.74 -14.62 -18.72
C ALA A 259 21.95 -15.43 -18.21
N GLU A 260 22.51 -16.30 -19.05
CA GLU A 260 23.72 -17.10 -18.75
C GLU A 260 24.90 -16.24 -18.26
N HIS A 261 24.92 -14.96 -18.66
CA HIS A 261 25.82 -13.93 -18.15
C HIS A 261 24.99 -12.73 -17.68
N PRO A 262 24.67 -12.65 -16.37
CA PRO A 262 23.89 -11.55 -15.83
C PRO A 262 24.62 -10.23 -16.11
N GLN A 263 23.95 -9.28 -16.77
CA GLN A 263 24.49 -7.94 -16.88
C GLN A 263 24.57 -7.29 -15.49
N PRO A 264 25.52 -6.35 -15.26
CA PRO A 264 25.63 -5.66 -13.98
C PRO A 264 24.30 -5.06 -13.54
N GLY A 265 23.55 -4.50 -14.50
CA GLY A 265 22.22 -3.94 -14.32
C GLY A 265 22.22 -2.76 -13.35
N PRO A 266 21.03 -2.28 -12.97
CA PRO A 266 20.88 -1.28 -11.92
C PRO A 266 21.36 -1.79 -10.54
N GLY A 267 21.71 -0.84 -9.68
CA GLY A 267 22.14 -1.10 -8.29
C GLY A 267 21.02 -1.71 -7.46
N ALA A 268 21.35 -2.75 -6.69
CA ALA A 268 20.36 -3.49 -5.89
C ALA A 268 19.80 -2.65 -4.73
N GLU A 269 20.60 -1.72 -4.20
CA GLU A 269 20.23 -0.74 -3.19
C GLU A 269 19.09 0.18 -3.66
N PHE A 270 19.20 0.74 -4.87
CA PHE A 270 18.16 1.60 -5.43
C PHE A 270 16.90 0.83 -5.78
N LEU A 271 17.04 -0.40 -6.32
CA LEU A 271 15.89 -1.28 -6.56
C LEU A 271 15.17 -1.64 -5.25
N ARG A 272 15.92 -1.92 -4.18
CA ARG A 272 15.36 -2.20 -2.86
C ARG A 272 14.61 -0.99 -2.31
N GLU A 273 15.13 0.23 -2.51
CA GLU A 273 14.45 1.46 -2.11
C GLU A 273 13.20 1.77 -2.93
N HIS A 274 13.25 1.61 -4.25
CA HIS A 274 12.04 1.71 -5.08
C HIS A 274 11.00 0.67 -4.68
N PHE A 275 11.41 -0.57 -4.42
CA PHE A 275 10.50 -1.61 -3.96
C PHE A 275 9.91 -1.30 -2.57
N ARG A 276 10.71 -0.79 -1.63
CA ARG A 276 10.22 -0.27 -0.35
C ARG A 276 9.16 0.80 -0.58
N LYS A 277 9.40 1.75 -1.48
CA LYS A 277 8.43 2.79 -1.82
C LYS A 277 7.14 2.22 -2.41
N CYS A 278 7.21 1.20 -3.27
CA CYS A 278 6.01 0.50 -3.72
C CYS A 278 5.21 -0.09 -2.56
N LEU A 279 5.89 -0.71 -1.59
CA LEU A 279 5.22 -1.26 -0.41
C LEU A 279 4.57 -0.16 0.44
N THR A 280 5.24 0.97 0.65
CA THR A 280 4.68 2.09 1.44
C THR A 280 3.51 2.79 0.76
N VAL A 281 3.48 2.84 -0.57
CA VAL A 281 2.32 3.35 -1.32
C VAL A 281 1.14 2.39 -1.23
N HIS A 282 1.39 1.09 -1.39
CA HIS A 282 0.35 0.12 -1.71
C HIS A 282 -0.13 -0.77 -0.56
N LEU A 283 0.61 -0.90 0.54
CA LEU A 283 0.17 -1.71 1.67
C LEU A 283 -0.65 -0.92 2.71
N PRO A 284 -0.16 0.23 3.24
CA PRO A 284 -0.81 0.92 4.35
C PRO A 284 -2.22 1.43 4.04
N GLY A 285 -2.97 1.62 5.12
CA GLY A 285 -4.36 2.09 5.11
C GLY A 285 -5.28 1.07 4.46
N GLY A 286 -6.38 1.56 3.91
CA GLY A 286 -7.44 0.74 3.36
C GLY A 286 -8.69 0.64 4.24
N ASP A 287 -8.59 1.17 5.46
CA ASP A 287 -9.69 1.24 6.40
C ASP A 287 -10.70 2.28 5.92
N ILE A 288 -11.99 2.07 6.19
CA ILE A 288 -13.05 3.01 5.85
C ILE A 288 -12.84 4.40 6.48
N TRP A 289 -12.12 4.49 7.59
CA TRP A 289 -11.68 5.74 8.21
C TRP A 289 -10.75 6.59 7.31
N ASP A 290 -10.20 6.03 6.24
CA ASP A 290 -9.46 6.81 5.23
C ASP A 290 -10.40 7.61 4.31
N ASP A 291 -11.66 7.16 4.14
CA ASP A 291 -12.67 7.83 3.31
C ASP A 291 -13.58 8.75 4.13
N TYR A 292 -13.74 8.47 5.43
CA TYR A 292 -14.60 9.24 6.34
C TYR A 292 -13.86 9.60 7.62
N SER A 293 -13.63 10.88 7.83
CA SER A 293 -13.10 11.41 9.08
C SER A 293 -14.12 11.29 10.22
N LEU A 294 -13.64 11.30 11.46
CA LEU A 294 -14.50 11.34 12.65
C LEU A 294 -15.50 12.51 12.60
N GLY A 295 -15.06 13.68 12.12
CA GLY A 295 -15.92 14.84 11.97
C GLY A 295 -17.05 14.64 10.94
N GLU A 296 -16.79 13.93 9.84
CA GLU A 296 -17.83 13.58 8.86
C GLU A 296 -18.83 12.55 9.42
N VAL A 297 -18.35 11.59 10.20
CA VAL A 297 -19.23 10.65 10.92
C VAL A 297 -20.13 11.41 11.88
N GLN A 298 -19.57 12.25 12.76
CA GLN A 298 -20.32 13.08 13.70
C GLN A 298 -21.28 14.05 12.99
N ALA A 299 -20.86 14.65 11.87
CA ALA A 299 -21.74 15.50 11.06
C ALA A 299 -22.92 14.71 10.51
N THR A 300 -22.70 13.48 10.03
CA THR A 300 -23.79 12.63 9.51
C THR A 300 -24.75 12.24 10.63
N PHE A 301 -24.27 11.90 11.83
CA PHE A 301 -25.13 11.65 13.01
C PHE A 301 -26.04 12.84 13.32
N ARG A 302 -25.50 14.07 13.33
CA ARG A 302 -26.27 15.30 13.51
C ARG A 302 -27.30 15.51 12.40
N GLU A 303 -26.90 15.29 11.16
CA GLU A 303 -27.79 15.47 10.01
C GLU A 303 -28.99 14.54 10.05
N VAL A 304 -28.88 13.37 10.68
CA VAL A 304 -29.98 12.40 10.82
C VAL A 304 -30.74 12.49 12.15
N GLY A 305 -30.42 13.47 12.99
CA GLY A 305 -31.10 13.69 14.28
C GLY A 305 -30.75 12.63 15.33
N LEU A 306 -29.50 12.12 15.33
CA LEU A 306 -29.01 11.13 16.30
C LEU A 306 -27.90 11.68 17.22
N SER A 307 -27.70 13.00 17.25
CA SER A 307 -26.70 13.66 18.11
C SER A 307 -27.18 13.90 19.52
N ASP A 308 -28.36 14.51 19.66
CA ASP A 308 -28.94 14.90 20.94
C ASP A 308 -30.27 14.17 21.15
N SER A 309 -30.61 13.85 22.40
CA SER A 309 -31.84 13.09 22.73
C SER A 309 -33.14 13.80 22.34
N ASP A 310 -33.06 15.11 22.12
CA ASP A 310 -34.20 15.98 21.85
C ASP A 310 -34.37 16.29 20.34
N ASP A 311 -33.44 15.80 19.50
CA ASP A 311 -33.51 15.98 18.05
C ASP A 311 -34.57 15.06 17.43
N GLU A 312 -35.34 15.57 16.47
CA GLU A 312 -36.25 14.75 15.68
C GLU A 312 -35.45 13.93 14.67
N VAL A 313 -35.50 12.59 14.81
CA VAL A 313 -34.84 11.66 13.89
C VAL A 313 -35.38 11.85 12.47
N GLU A 314 -34.48 11.99 11.50
CA GLU A 314 -34.85 12.15 10.09
C GLU A 314 -35.70 10.97 9.58
N PRO A 315 -36.76 11.24 8.78
CA PRO A 315 -37.57 10.20 8.17
C PRO A 315 -36.73 9.15 7.43
N MET A 316 -37.05 7.86 7.59
CA MET A 316 -36.25 6.73 7.08
C MET A 316 -36.13 6.64 5.54
N ASP A 317 -36.94 7.41 4.81
CA ASP A 317 -36.91 7.56 3.35
C ASP A 317 -36.06 8.75 2.87
N SER A 318 -35.60 9.60 3.81
CA SER A 318 -34.73 10.75 3.57
C SER A 318 -33.48 10.33 2.77
N PRO A 319 -33.05 11.14 1.77
CA PRO A 319 -31.85 10.86 0.99
C PRO A 319 -30.57 10.70 1.83
N LYS A 320 -30.52 11.33 3.02
CA LYS A 320 -29.38 11.26 3.95
C LYS A 320 -29.04 9.81 4.33
N TRP A 321 -30.06 8.99 4.55
CA TRP A 321 -29.94 7.55 4.86
C TRP A 321 -29.46 6.69 3.69
N LYS A 322 -29.48 7.20 2.45
CA LYS A 322 -29.11 6.44 1.24
C LYS A 322 -27.64 6.55 0.88
N THR A 323 -26.90 7.42 1.57
CA THR A 323 -25.44 7.48 1.45
C THR A 323 -24.82 6.22 2.07
N VAL A 324 -23.58 5.90 1.72
CA VAL A 324 -22.86 4.74 2.28
C VAL A 324 -22.77 4.84 3.81
N LEU A 325 -22.37 6.00 4.33
CA LEU A 325 -22.27 6.26 5.77
C LEU A 325 -23.66 6.39 6.44
N GLY A 326 -24.62 7.02 5.78
CA GLY A 326 -26.00 7.10 6.28
C GLY A 326 -26.63 5.72 6.45
N ASN A 327 -26.44 4.81 5.49
CA ASN A 327 -26.95 3.45 5.61
C ASN A 327 -26.29 2.68 6.75
N GLU A 328 -24.98 2.87 6.95
CA GLU A 328 -24.23 2.28 8.05
C GLU A 328 -24.76 2.74 9.43
N ILE A 329 -25.00 4.04 9.59
CA ILE A 329 -25.59 4.62 10.81
C ILE A 329 -27.02 4.14 11.01
N ARG A 330 -27.81 4.06 9.92
CA ARG A 330 -29.19 3.55 9.96
C ARG A 330 -29.26 2.13 10.49
N GLU A 331 -28.40 1.24 9.98
CA GLU A 331 -28.37 -0.15 10.43
C GLU A 331 -28.01 -0.27 11.90
N TRP A 332 -27.07 0.53 12.37
CA TRP A 332 -26.72 0.60 13.79
C TRP A 332 -27.89 1.10 14.63
N TYR A 333 -28.53 2.20 14.23
CA TYR A 333 -29.70 2.77 14.91
C TYR A 333 -30.88 1.78 15.00
N LEU A 334 -31.18 1.09 13.91
CA LEU A 334 -32.26 0.10 13.91
C LEU A 334 -31.98 -1.08 14.85
N ARG A 335 -30.72 -1.48 15.01
CA ARG A 335 -30.33 -2.52 15.99
C ARG A 335 -30.47 -2.04 17.42
N SER A 336 -30.04 -0.81 17.70
CA SER A 336 -30.07 -0.26 19.05
C SER A 336 -31.50 0.01 19.56
N VAL A 337 -32.44 0.33 18.65
CA VAL A 337 -33.87 0.45 18.99
C VAL A 337 -34.50 -0.91 19.33
N VAL A 338 -34.05 -2.00 18.70
CA VAL A 338 -34.62 -3.35 18.88
C VAL A 338 -34.05 -4.04 20.13
N ASP A 339 -32.79 -3.78 20.50
CA ASP A 339 -32.15 -4.30 21.69
C ASP A 339 -31.51 -3.15 22.52
N PRO A 340 -32.28 -2.52 23.44
CA PRO A 340 -31.79 -1.39 24.22
C PRO A 340 -30.62 -1.74 25.16
N ASN A 341 -30.48 -3.02 25.53
CA ASN A 341 -29.37 -3.48 26.37
C ASN A 341 -28.04 -3.56 25.57
N HIS A 342 -28.10 -3.39 24.24
CA HIS A 342 -26.92 -3.32 23.37
C HIS A 342 -26.16 -2.00 23.50
N LEU A 343 -26.73 -0.98 24.17
CA LEU A 343 -26.19 0.39 24.25
C LEU A 343 -25.44 0.72 25.57
N GLU A 344 -25.37 -0.20 26.55
CA GLU A 344 -24.79 0.10 27.88
C GLU A 344 -23.24 0.16 27.93
N SER A 345 -22.53 0.23 26.79
CA SER A 345 -21.08 0.37 26.77
C SER A 345 -20.60 1.49 25.84
N ASP A 346 -20.36 2.71 26.34
CA ASP A 346 -19.46 3.73 25.75
C ASP A 346 -19.44 3.92 24.20
N ASP A 347 -20.53 3.64 23.47
CA ASP A 347 -20.53 3.43 22.01
C ASP A 347 -20.80 4.68 21.17
N LEU A 348 -21.05 5.83 21.80
CA LEU A 348 -20.96 7.11 21.09
C LEU A 348 -19.47 7.49 21.01
N PRO A 349 -18.95 7.90 19.85
CA PRO A 349 -17.59 8.41 19.77
C PRO A 349 -17.46 9.66 20.65
N GLU A 350 -16.98 9.47 21.88
CA GLU A 350 -16.64 10.56 22.79
C GLU A 350 -15.53 11.43 22.15
N ALA A 351 -15.66 12.74 22.35
CA ALA A 351 -14.81 13.76 21.72
C ALA A 351 -13.37 13.80 22.24
#